data_AF-A0A699Y9Y8-F1
#
_entry.id   AF-A0A699Y9Y8-F1
#
_cell.length_a   1.000
_cell.length_b   1.000
_cell.length_c   1.000
_cell.angle_alpha   90.00
_cell.angle_beta   90.00
_cell.angle_gamma   90.00
#
_symmetry.space_group_name_H-M   'P 1'
#
loop_
_entity.id
_entity.type
_entity.pdbx_description
1 polymer ?
#
loop_
_entity_poly.entity_id
_entity_poly.type
_entity_poly.pdbx_seq_one_letter_code
_entity_poly.pdbx_strand_id
1 'polypeptide(L)' 'GCGSQGSPEKLQGLVDPSSLPPDFTRVLQGLTDQGLRVIGIASKEVRGLASPAEVLTASQETLEAGAQFLGLVLMVN' A
#
# COMPACT_ATOMS: atom_id res chain seq x y z
N GLY A 1 -2.47 13.01 6.24
CA GLY A 1 -2.63 11.59 5.86
C GLY A 1 -1.27 11.05 5.50
N CYS A 2 -0.91 9.87 5.99
CA CYS A 2 0.29 9.15 5.56
C CYS A 2 -0.08 8.33 4.31
N GLY A 3 0.65 8.54 3.22
CA GLY A 3 0.53 7.75 1.99
C GLY A 3 1.82 6.97 1.77
N SER A 4 1.68 5.71 1.37
CA SER A 4 2.79 4.78 1.19
C SER A 4 2.87 4.36 -0.28
N GLN A 5 4.02 4.61 -0.89
CA GLN A 5 4.35 4.16 -2.24
C GLN A 5 5.51 3.17 -2.14
N GLY A 6 5.33 1.97 -2.67
CA GLY A 6 6.34 0.93 -2.54
C GLY A 6 6.16 -0.21 -3.52
N SER A 7 7.10 -1.16 -3.47
CA SER A 7 6.99 -2.40 -4.24
C SER A 7 5.67 -3.08 -3.86
N PRO A 8 4.89 -3.53 -4.85
CA PRO A 8 3.57 -4.12 -4.61
C PRO A 8 3.61 -5.37 -3.72
N GLU A 9 4.73 -6.09 -3.69
CA GLU A 9 4.98 -7.21 -2.76
C GLU A 9 5.07 -6.76 -1.29
N LYS A 10 5.77 -5.66 -1.02
CA LYS A 10 5.85 -5.09 0.34
C LYS A 10 4.51 -4.50 0.76
N LEU A 11 3.81 -3.88 -0.18
CA LEU A 11 2.52 -3.25 0.07
C LEU A 11 1.45 -4.27 0.47
N GLN A 12 1.47 -5.48 -0.09
CA GLN A 12 0.58 -6.58 0.31
C GLN A 12 0.68 -6.92 1.82
N GLY A 13 1.86 -6.79 2.43
CA GLY A 13 2.06 -7.02 3.86
C GLY A 13 1.68 -5.84 4.76
N LEU A 14 1.44 -4.66 4.18
CA LEU A 14 1.13 -3.42 4.90
C LEU A 14 -0.36 -3.07 4.84
N VAL A 15 -1.04 -3.41 3.73
CA VAL A 15 -2.46 -3.12 3.53
C VAL A 15 -3.37 -4.15 4.17
N ASP A 16 -4.59 -3.74 4.49
CA ASP A 16 -5.63 -4.66 4.95
C ASP A 16 -5.92 -5.71 3.86
N PRO A 17 -5.81 -7.02 4.16
CA PRO A 17 -6.01 -8.07 3.16
C PRO A 17 -7.45 -8.13 2.64
N SER A 18 -8.43 -7.61 3.38
CA SER A 18 -9.81 -7.50 2.92
C SER A 18 -9.99 -6.38 1.88
N SER A 19 -9.07 -5.42 1.84
CA SER A 19 -9.04 -4.35 0.81
C SER A 19 -8.37 -4.80 -0.49
N LEU A 20 -7.67 -5.94 -0.48
CA LEU A 20 -7.02 -6.47 -1.67
C LEU A 20 -8.00 -7.29 -2.53
N PRO A 21 -7.97 -7.13 -3.86
CA PRO A 21 -8.71 -8.02 -4.74
C PRO A 21 -8.14 -9.45 -4.67
N PRO A 22 -8.98 -10.49 -4.79
CA PRO A 22 -8.54 -11.89 -4.69
C PRO A 22 -7.52 -12.28 -5.77
N ASP A 23 -7.56 -11.63 -6.93
CA ASP A 23 -6.61 -11.84 -8.04
C ASP A 23 -5.38 -10.93 -7.97
N PHE A 24 -5.15 -10.19 -6.88
CA PHE A 24 -4.07 -9.21 -6.76
C PHE A 24 -2.70 -9.80 -7.13
N THR A 25 -2.33 -10.94 -6.52
CA THR A 25 -1.04 -11.59 -6.78
C THR A 25 -0.92 -12.04 -8.24
N ARG A 26 -2.00 -12.58 -8.82
CA ARG A 26 -2.00 -13.05 -10.21
C ARG A 26 -1.84 -11.90 -11.19
N VAL A 27 -2.57 -10.80 -10.97
CA VAL A 27 -2.49 -9.58 -11.78
C VAL A 27 -1.09 -8.98 -11.65
N LEU A 28 -0.57 -8.85 -10.43
CA LEU A 28 0.77 -8.35 -10.19
C LEU A 28 1.83 -9.16 -10.94
N GLN A 29 1.80 -10.49 -10.80
CA GLN A 29 2.73 -11.38 -11.49
C GLN A 29 2.67 -11.20 -13.00
N GLY A 30 1.47 -11.18 -13.59
CA GLY A 30 1.31 -10.96 -15.03
C GLY A 30 1.86 -9.62 -15.50
N LEU A 31 1.75 -8.57 -14.68
CA LEU A 31 2.28 -7.24 -15.00
C LEU A 31 3.82 -7.20 -14.88
N THR A 32 4.38 -7.84 -13.86
CA THR A 32 5.84 -7.92 -13.68
C THR A 32 6.50 -8.83 -14.72
N ASP A 33 5.82 -9.89 -15.17
CA ASP A 33 6.31 -10.82 -16.20
C ASP A 33 6.45 -10.14 -17.56
N GLN A 34 5.56 -9.17 -17.84
CA GLN A 34 5.65 -8.29 -19.00
C GLN A 34 6.81 -7.26 -18.92
N GLY A 35 7.59 -7.26 -17.83
CA GLY A 35 8.68 -6.31 -17.61
C GLY A 35 8.20 -4.89 -17.26
N LEU A 36 6.93 -4.72 -16.92
CA LEU A 36 6.37 -3.42 -16.55
C LEU A 36 6.79 -3.06 -15.14
N ARG A 37 7.08 -1.77 -14.92
CA ARG A 37 7.27 -1.26 -13.57
C ARG A 37 5.91 -1.04 -12.93
N VAL A 38 5.64 -1.80 -11.88
CA VAL A 38 4.39 -1.73 -11.11
C VAL A 38 4.68 -1.09 -9.76
N ILE A 39 3.91 -0.06 -9.40
CA ILE A 39 3.97 0.61 -8.10
C ILE A 39 2.62 0.44 -7.41
N GLY A 40 2.63 -0.07 -6.17
CA GLY A 40 1.42 -0.15 -5.37
C GLY A 40 1.16 1.18 -4.65
N ILE A 41 -0.12 1.57 -4.58
CA ILE A 41 -0.58 2.75 -3.86
C ILE A 41 -1.54 2.31 -2.75
N ALA A 42 -1.25 2.74 -1.53
CA ALA A 42 -2.11 2.56 -0.38
C ALA A 42 -2.25 3.88 0.39
N SER A 43 -3.41 4.08 0.98
CA SER A 43 -3.64 5.20 1.89
C SER A 43 -4.29 4.73 3.17
N LYS A 44 -3.85 5.28 4.29
CA LYS A 44 -4.52 5.10 5.57
C LYS A 44 -5.11 6.43 6.00
N GLU A 45 -6.43 6.47 6.16
CA GLU A 45 -7.05 7.58 6.85
C GLU A 45 -6.77 7.44 8.35
N VAL A 46 -5.93 8.33 8.87
CA VAL A 46 -5.71 8.46 10.32
C VAL A 46 -6.91 9.21 10.91
N ARG A 47 -8.11 8.62 10.86
CA ARG A 47 -9.32 9.21 11.43
C ARG A 47 -9.44 8.84 12.90
N GLY A 48 -9.24 9.85 13.76
CA GLY A 48 -9.94 9.93 15.04
C GLY A 48 -9.13 9.86 16.34
N LEU A 49 -7.85 9.47 16.37
CA LEU A 49 -7.23 9.12 17.68
C LEU A 49 -5.74 9.45 17.87
N ALA A 50 -5.07 10.13 16.94
CA ALA A 50 -3.66 10.48 17.15
C ALA A 50 -3.50 11.99 17.25
N SER A 51 -3.11 12.46 18.43
CA SER A 51 -2.56 13.80 18.58
C SER A 51 -1.39 13.95 17.60
N PRO A 52 -1.09 15.12 17.01
CA PRO A 52 0.03 15.26 16.07
C PRO A 52 1.36 14.73 16.63
N ALA A 53 1.55 14.81 17.95
CA ALA A 53 2.67 14.22 18.66
C ALA A 53 2.73 12.68 18.56
N GLU A 54 1.59 11.99 18.64
CA GLU A 54 1.51 10.53 18.57
C GLU A 54 1.81 10.01 17.16
N VAL A 55 1.40 10.74 16.13
CA VAL A 55 1.76 10.42 14.73
C VAL A 55 3.26 10.56 14.52
N LEU A 56 3.91 11.57 15.12
CA LEU A 56 5.35 11.80 14.99
C LEU A 56 6.18 10.78 15.76
N THR A 57 5.65 10.22 16.85
CA THR A 57 6.32 9.17 17.64
C THR A 57 5.97 7.75 17.19
N ALA A 58 4.91 7.57 16.40
CA ALA A 58 4.50 6.28 15.90
C ALA A 58 5.55 5.72 14.93
N SER A 59 5.88 4.45 15.09
CA SER A 59 6.75 3.73 14.17
C SER A 59 6.13 3.65 12.79
N GLN A 60 6.99 3.66 11.76
CA GLN A 60 6.59 3.55 10.36
C GLN A 60 5.68 2.33 10.13
N GLU A 61 6.00 1.20 10.76
CA GLU A 61 5.20 -0.02 10.72
C GLU A 61 3.76 0.17 11.24
N THR A 62 3.56 0.92 12.33
CA THR A 62 2.24 1.22 12.91
C THR A 62 1.43 2.18 12.04
N LEU A 63 2.11 3.12 11.37
CA LEU A 63 1.48 4.05 10.45
C LEU A 63 1.09 3.38 9.13
N GLU A 64 1.89 2.43 8.66
CA GLU A 64 1.66 1.71 7.40
C GLU A 64 0.74 0.49 7.57
N ALA A 65 0.67 -0.13 8.75
CA ALA A 65 -0.18 -1.28 9.03
C ALA A 65 -1.68 -0.93 8.94
N GLY A 66 -2.43 -1.71 8.17
CA GLY A 66 -3.88 -1.53 8.00
C GLY A 66 -4.24 -0.37 7.08
N ALA A 67 -3.33 0.01 6.17
CA ALA A 67 -3.67 0.94 5.10
C ALA A 67 -4.69 0.30 4.13
N GLN A 68 -5.55 1.11 3.53
CA GLN A 68 -6.42 0.64 2.46
C GLN A 68 -5.64 0.61 1.15
N PHE A 69 -5.71 -0.52 0.46
CA PHE A 69 -5.25 -0.62 -0.91
C PHE A 69 -6.10 0.27 -1.82
N LEU A 70 -5.46 1.14 -2.58
CA LEU A 70 -6.12 2.04 -3.53
C LEU A 70 -5.97 1.53 -4.97
N GLY A 71 -4.81 0.98 -5.33
CA GLY A 71 -4.58 0.52 -6.70
C GLY A 71 -3.11 0.25 -7.04
N LEU A 72 -2.90 -0.18 -8.29
CA LEU A 72 -1.59 -0.33 -8.91
C LEU A 72 -1.41 0.73 -9.99
N VAL A 73 -0.22 1.33 -10.04
CA VAL A 73 0.21 2.23 -11.10
C VAL A 73 1.21 1.47 -11.96
N LEU A 74 0.95 1.48 -13.27
CA LEU A 74 1.79 0.87 -14.28
C LEU A 74 2.55 1.96 -15.01
N MET A 75 3.87 1.79 -15.10
CA MET A 75 4.70 2.63 -15.93
C MET A 75 5.09 1.84 -17.18
N VAL A 76 4.55 2.27 -18.30
CA VAL A 76 4.83 1.76 -19.65
C VAL A 76 5.64 2.84 -20.37
N ASN A 77 6.66 2.44 -21.14
CA ASN A 77 7.50 3.35 -21.92
C ASN A 77 7.01 3.44 -23.38
#